data_AF-A0AAW9C2R4-F1
#
_entry.id   AF-A0AAW9C2R4-F1
#
_cell.length_a   1.000
_cell.length_b   1.000
_cell.length_c   1.000
_cell.angle_alpha   90.00
_cell.angle_beta   90.00
_cell.angle_gamma   90.00
#
_symmetry.space_group_name_H-M   'P 1'
#
loop_
_entity.id
_entity.type
_entity.pdbx_description
1 polymer ?
#
loop_
_entity_poly.entity_id
_entity_poly.type
_entity_poly.pdbx_seq_one_letter_code
_entity_poly.pdbx_strand_id
1 'polypeptide(L)'
;MKNPNYRLLLYLTLPLFCGMRDPFVPVMDACQAAQLSLWHLRGVMQSADRWIGMLESSENKWHRIEQGERLYTGWQVSDIKQGSVTVDVGPGCEPRYWQWKREGTQDDKKDRPAVAAERAAVEPSEKRLAGGR
;
A
#
# COMPACT_ATOMS: atom_id res chain seq x y z
N MET A 1 48.59 51.55 -7.32
CA MET A 1 47.42 50.67 -7.49
C MET A 1 47.91 49.24 -7.33
N LYS A 2 47.55 48.56 -6.24
CA LYS A 2 48.08 47.23 -5.88
C LYS A 2 47.11 46.20 -6.43
N ASN A 3 47.56 45.41 -7.40
CA ASN A 3 46.74 44.40 -8.08
C ASN A 3 46.17 43.44 -7.02
N PRO A 4 44.85 43.35 -6.86
CA PRO A 4 44.28 42.40 -5.92
C PRO A 4 44.60 40.99 -6.42
N ASN A 5 45.18 40.17 -5.54
CA ASN A 5 45.51 38.79 -5.83
C ASN A 5 44.21 37.97 -5.93
N TYR A 6 43.57 38.02 -7.10
CA TYR A 6 42.32 37.30 -7.40
C TYR A 6 42.42 35.81 -7.12
N ARG A 7 43.62 35.23 -7.24
CA ARG A 7 43.89 33.83 -6.85
C ARG A 7 43.65 33.59 -5.36
N LEU A 8 44.15 34.49 -4.50
CA LEU A 8 43.95 34.40 -3.05
C LEU A 8 42.47 34.58 -2.68
N LEU A 9 41.80 35.51 -3.36
CA LEU A 9 40.37 35.73 -3.18
C LEU A 9 39.56 34.49 -3.56
N LEU A 10 39.88 33.87 -4.72
CA LEU A 10 39.27 32.63 -5.19
C LEU A 10 39.45 31.48 -4.20
N TYR A 11 40.66 31.29 -3.65
CA TYR A 11 40.91 30.25 -2.65
C TYR A 11 40.12 30.46 -1.35
N LEU A 12 39.90 31.70 -0.93
CA LEU A 12 39.12 32.02 0.27
C LEU A 12 37.61 31.87 0.04
N THR A 13 37.12 32.15 -1.17
CA THR A 13 35.69 32.09 -1.48
C THR A 13 35.21 30.69 -1.86
N LEU A 14 36.06 29.85 -2.49
CA LEU A 14 35.69 28.50 -2.93
C LEU A 14 35.07 27.60 -1.84
N PRO A 15 35.62 27.51 -0.61
CA PRO A 15 35.06 26.65 0.44
C PRO A 15 33.73 27.19 1.00
N LEU A 16 33.48 28.50 0.90
CA LEU A 16 32.20 29.10 1.29
C LEU A 16 31.08 28.75 0.30
N PHE A 17 31.42 28.58 -0.99
CA PHE A 17 30.48 28.07 -2.01
C PHE A 17 30.31 26.56 -1.95
N CYS A 18 31.31 25.83 -1.46
CA CYS A 18 31.26 24.38 -1.25
C CYS A 18 30.70 24.02 0.14
N GLY A 19 29.75 24.82 0.63
CA GLY A 19 29.13 24.69 1.95
C GLY A 19 28.85 23.24 2.30
N MET A 20 29.21 22.86 3.53
CA MET A 20 29.05 21.51 4.05
C MET A 20 27.63 21.03 3.75
N ARG A 21 27.51 19.88 3.07
CA ARG A 21 26.20 19.23 2.88
C ARG A 21 25.56 19.11 4.25
N ASP A 22 24.37 19.67 4.38
CA ASP A 22 23.60 19.57 5.61
C ASP A 22 23.30 18.09 5.87
N PRO A 23 23.90 17.48 6.91
CA PRO A 23 23.75 16.05 7.17
C PRO A 23 22.35 15.69 7.66
N PHE A 24 21.48 16.67 7.93
CA PHE A 24 20.11 16.47 8.37
C PHE A 24 19.09 16.61 7.24
N VAL A 25 19.50 17.09 6.06
CA VAL A 25 18.61 17.11 4.89
C VAL A 25 18.50 15.70 4.33
N PRO A 26 17.32 15.07 4.38
CA PRO A 26 17.15 13.75 3.80
C PRO A 26 17.40 13.83 2.29
N VAL A 27 18.05 12.80 1.78
CA VAL A 27 18.23 12.65 0.33
C VAL A 27 16.84 12.66 -0.32
N MET A 28 16.69 13.41 -1.42
CA MET A 28 15.44 13.38 -2.19
C MET A 28 15.11 11.94 -2.55
N ASP A 29 13.95 11.45 -2.10
CA ASP A 29 13.46 10.11 -2.40
C ASP A 29 12.95 10.08 -3.85
N ALA A 30 13.86 9.82 -4.78
CA ALA A 30 13.56 9.71 -6.21
C ALA A 30 12.57 8.57 -6.51
N CYS A 31 12.51 7.56 -5.65
CA CYS A 31 11.64 6.41 -5.77
C CYS A 31 10.25 6.67 -5.15
N GLN A 32 10.11 7.75 -4.38
CA GLN A 32 8.98 8.03 -3.50
C GLN A 32 8.63 6.83 -2.58
N ALA A 33 9.63 6.03 -2.21
CA ALA A 33 9.40 4.75 -1.53
C ALA A 33 8.62 4.91 -0.22
N ALA A 34 8.86 6.01 0.51
CA ALA A 34 8.12 6.33 1.73
C ALA A 34 6.61 6.50 1.52
N GLN A 35 6.15 6.89 0.33
CA GLN A 35 4.72 7.03 0.02
C GLN A 35 4.05 5.68 -0.26
N LEU A 36 4.79 4.65 -0.69
CA LEU A 36 4.21 3.35 -1.07
C LEU A 36 3.37 2.74 0.05
N SER A 37 3.85 2.79 1.29
CA SER A 37 3.16 2.24 2.47
C SER A 37 1.95 3.06 2.93
N LEU A 38 1.83 4.31 2.48
CA LEU A 38 0.72 5.20 2.85
C LEU A 38 -0.50 5.03 1.96
N TRP A 39 -0.33 4.37 0.80
CA TRP A 39 -1.40 4.12 -0.14
C TRP A 39 -2.14 2.82 0.20
N HIS A 40 -3.46 2.85 0.05
CA HIS A 40 -4.32 1.73 0.41
C HIS A 40 -5.17 1.27 -0.78
N LEU A 41 -5.20 -0.04 -1.02
CA LEU A 41 -6.09 -0.62 -2.02
C LEU A 41 -7.48 -0.80 -1.44
N ARG A 42 -8.41 0.04 -1.89
CA ARG A 42 -9.81 0.00 -1.45
C ARG A 42 -10.63 -1.04 -2.20
N GLY A 43 -10.31 -1.26 -3.48
CA GLY A 43 -11.06 -2.20 -4.29
C GLY A 43 -10.46 -2.42 -5.67
N VAL A 44 -10.98 -3.45 -6.32
CA VAL A 44 -10.70 -3.76 -7.72
C VAL A 44 -12.02 -4.14 -8.35
N MET A 45 -12.30 -3.60 -9.54
CA MET A 45 -13.53 -3.82 -10.29
C MET A 45 -13.21 -4.17 -11.73
N GLN A 46 -14.01 -5.05 -12.33
CA GLN A 46 -13.90 -5.39 -13.74
C GLN A 46 -14.87 -4.52 -14.53
N SER A 47 -14.37 -3.88 -15.59
CA SER A 47 -15.16 -3.08 -16.51
C SER A 47 -14.90 -3.57 -17.93
N ALA A 48 -15.91 -4.19 -18.55
CA ALA A 48 -15.74 -4.97 -19.78
C ALA A 48 -14.59 -5.98 -19.62
N ASP A 49 -13.55 -5.88 -20.46
CA ASP A 49 -12.37 -6.76 -20.42
C ASP A 49 -11.18 -6.17 -19.65
N ARG A 50 -11.39 -5.09 -18.88
CA ARG A 50 -10.31 -4.39 -18.15
C ARG A 50 -10.52 -4.44 -16.64
N TRP A 51 -9.44 -4.70 -15.92
CA TRP A 51 -9.41 -4.56 -14.47
C TRP A 51 -9.05 -3.13 -14.09
N ILE A 52 -9.77 -2.61 -13.11
CA ILE A 52 -9.64 -1.24 -12.63
C ILE A 52 -9.43 -1.28 -11.12
N GLY A 53 -8.31 -0.73 -10.67
CA GLY A 53 -7.99 -0.58 -9.25
C GLY A 53 -8.51 0.75 -8.70
N MET A 54 -8.93 0.74 -7.44
CA MET A 54 -9.28 1.94 -6.68
C MET A 54 -8.27 2.06 -5.53
N LEU A 55 -7.33 2.99 -5.69
CA LEU A 55 -6.32 3.31 -4.68
C LEU A 55 -6.73 4.58 -3.94
N GLU A 56 -6.46 4.62 -2.64
CA GLU A 56 -6.51 5.84 -1.85
C GLU A 56 -5.07 6.30 -1.56
N SER A 57 -4.77 7.55 -1.89
CA SER A 57 -3.46 8.16 -1.62
C SER A 57 -3.34 8.61 -0.17
N SER A 58 -2.13 9.00 0.24
CA SER A 58 -1.87 9.56 1.58
C SER A 58 -2.68 10.83 1.90
N GLU A 59 -3.20 11.51 0.88
CA GLU A 59 -4.08 12.68 1.03
C GLU A 59 -5.56 12.31 1.19
N ASN A 60 -5.89 11.02 1.34
CA ASN A 60 -7.26 10.49 1.31
C ASN A 60 -8.00 10.79 -0.01
N LYS A 61 -7.25 10.92 -1.12
CA LYS A 61 -7.83 11.09 -2.45
C LYS A 61 -7.96 9.74 -3.13
N TRP A 62 -9.10 9.54 -3.78
CA TRP A 62 -9.39 8.34 -4.55
C TRP A 62 -8.82 8.45 -5.95
N HIS A 63 -8.07 7.43 -6.35
CA HIS A 63 -7.46 7.28 -7.66
C HIS A 63 -7.97 6.00 -8.30
N ARG A 64 -8.63 6.16 -9.45
CA ARG A 64 -8.98 5.06 -10.33
C ARG A 64 -7.79 4.80 -11.25
N ILE A 65 -7.31 3.56 -11.28
CA ILE A 65 -6.11 3.18 -12.02
C ILE A 65 -6.35 1.98 -12.92
N GLU A 66 -5.69 1.98 -14.08
CA GLU A 66 -5.69 0.87 -15.04
C GLU A 66 -4.28 0.27 -15.20
N GLN A 67 -4.21 -0.96 -15.73
CA GLN A 67 -2.92 -1.60 -16.02
C GLN A 67 -2.16 -0.78 -17.08
N GLY A 68 -0.87 -0.57 -16.85
CA GLY A 68 0.02 0.22 -17.70
C GLY A 68 0.03 1.72 -17.41
N GLU A 69 -0.90 2.22 -16.58
CA GLU A 69 -0.99 3.64 -16.22
C GLU A 69 0.22 4.09 -15.39
N ARG A 70 0.65 5.34 -15.60
CA ARG A 70 1.70 5.98 -14.81
C ARG A 70 1.09 6.97 -13.82
N LEU A 71 1.33 6.74 -12.53
CA LEU A 71 0.85 7.59 -11.46
C LEU A 71 1.65 8.89 -11.38
N TYR A 72 1.09 9.90 -10.70
CA TYR A 72 1.76 11.19 -10.49
C TYR A 72 3.07 11.06 -9.69
N THR A 73 3.21 10.00 -8.90
CA THR A 73 4.44 9.64 -8.18
C THR A 73 5.54 9.13 -9.10
N GLY A 74 5.23 8.86 -10.37
CA GLY A 74 6.15 8.30 -11.35
C GLY A 74 6.15 6.77 -11.42
N TRP A 75 5.42 6.08 -10.54
CA TRP A 75 5.28 4.62 -10.57
C TRP A 75 4.39 4.17 -11.73
N GLN A 76 4.65 2.99 -12.26
CA GLN A 76 3.85 2.40 -13.33
C GLN A 76 3.05 1.20 -12.82
N VAL A 77 1.75 1.16 -13.08
CA VAL A 77 0.88 0.03 -12.72
C VAL A 77 1.23 -1.15 -13.62
N SER A 78 1.86 -2.17 -13.06
CA SER A 78 2.32 -3.34 -13.82
C SER A 78 1.24 -4.40 -13.96
N ASP A 79 0.45 -4.61 -12.90
CA ASP A 79 -0.55 -5.68 -12.86
C ASP A 79 -1.68 -5.37 -11.89
N ILE A 80 -2.90 -5.78 -12.25
CA ILE A 80 -4.10 -5.64 -11.42
C ILE A 80 -4.79 -7.00 -11.37
N LYS A 81 -4.83 -7.61 -10.18
CA LYS A 81 -5.52 -8.88 -9.91
C LYS A 81 -6.72 -8.67 -9.00
N GLN A 82 -7.56 -9.70 -8.88
CA GLN A 82 -8.64 -9.73 -7.91
C GLN A 82 -8.08 -9.57 -6.48
N GLY A 83 -8.19 -8.36 -5.93
CA GLY A 83 -7.76 -8.04 -4.56
C GLY A 83 -6.31 -7.55 -4.40
N SER A 84 -5.54 -7.40 -5.47
CA SER A 84 -4.19 -6.82 -5.38
C SER A 84 -3.79 -6.00 -6.60
N VAL A 85 -2.98 -4.97 -6.37
CA VAL A 85 -2.40 -4.12 -7.41
C VAL A 85 -0.89 -4.11 -7.23
N THR A 86 -0.15 -4.30 -8.32
CA THR A 86 1.31 -4.21 -8.33
C THR A 86 1.75 -3.02 -9.19
N VAL A 87 2.72 -2.26 -8.68
CA VAL A 87 3.41 -1.18 -9.40
C VAL A 87 4.90 -1.44 -9.53
N ASP A 88 5.49 -1.01 -10.64
CA ASP A 88 6.92 -0.85 -10.83
C ASP A 88 7.32 0.57 -10.38
N VAL A 89 8.18 0.64 -9.37
CA VAL A 89 8.69 1.87 -8.76
C VAL A 89 9.80 2.49 -9.61
N GLY A 90 10.45 1.69 -10.45
CA GLY A 90 11.51 2.11 -11.37
C GLY A 90 12.86 1.42 -11.11
N PRO A 91 13.80 1.58 -12.05
CA PRO A 91 15.13 1.00 -11.94
C PRO A 91 15.95 1.67 -10.82
N GLY A 92 16.65 0.86 -10.02
CA GLY A 92 17.49 1.36 -8.92
C GLY A 92 16.72 1.67 -7.64
N CYS A 93 15.41 1.41 -7.59
CA CYS A 93 14.57 1.54 -6.41
C CYS A 93 14.41 0.19 -5.71
N GLU A 94 14.46 0.19 -4.37
CA GLU A 94 14.24 -0.99 -3.55
C GLU A 94 13.03 -0.77 -2.62
N PRO A 95 11.96 -1.58 -2.72
CA PRO A 95 11.77 -2.64 -3.70
C PRO A 95 11.41 -2.09 -5.09
N ARG A 96 11.83 -2.80 -6.15
CA ARG A 96 11.48 -2.44 -7.53
C ARG A 96 9.98 -2.59 -7.80
N TYR A 97 9.37 -3.60 -7.22
CA TYR A 97 7.94 -3.85 -7.33
C TYR A 97 7.28 -3.72 -5.98
N TRP A 98 6.16 -3.01 -5.93
CA TRP A 98 5.36 -2.88 -4.73
C TRP A 98 3.96 -3.40 -4.98
N GLN A 99 3.41 -4.15 -4.03
CA GLN A 99 2.08 -4.74 -4.14
C GLN A 99 1.21 -4.33 -2.97
N TRP A 100 0.11 -3.63 -3.27
CA TRP A 100 -0.96 -3.40 -2.31
C TRP A 100 -1.95 -4.55 -2.36
N LYS A 101 -2.37 -5.02 -1.18
CA LYS A 101 -3.46 -5.97 -1.00
C LYS A 101 -4.67 -5.24 -0.45
N ARG A 102 -5.87 -5.73 -0.77
CA ARG A 102 -7.09 -5.21 -0.16
C ARG A 102 -7.04 -5.44 1.35
N GLU A 103 -7.28 -4.38 2.10
CA GLU A 103 -7.42 -4.45 3.55
C GLU A 103 -8.72 -5.22 3.88
N GLY A 104 -8.61 -6.36 4.56
CA GLY A 104 -9.75 -7.21 4.96
C GLY A 104 -9.79 -8.66 4.45
N THR A 105 -8.74 -9.20 3.82
CA THR A 105 -8.71 -10.63 3.38
C THR A 105 -7.82 -11.52 4.25
N GLN A 106 -7.84 -11.34 5.57
CA GLN A 106 -7.17 -12.26 6.49
C GLN A 106 -8.07 -12.56 7.69
N ASP A 107 -9.18 -13.25 7.45
CA ASP A 107 -10.00 -13.90 8.48
C ASP A 107 -10.65 -15.20 7.96
N ASP A 108 -9.93 -16.03 7.19
CA ASP A 108 -10.40 -17.36 6.74
C ASP A 108 -10.10 -18.47 7.77
N LYS A 109 -10.39 -18.25 9.06
CA LYS A 109 -10.44 -19.32 10.07
C LYS A 109 -11.52 -19.11 11.13
N LYS A 110 -12.74 -19.51 10.82
CA LYS A 110 -13.57 -20.44 11.64
C LYS A 110 -14.99 -20.55 11.06
N ASP A 111 -15.19 -21.55 10.22
CA ASP A 111 -16.43 -22.33 10.26
C ASP A 111 -16.03 -23.79 10.47
N ARG A 112 -16.19 -24.25 11.71
CA ARG A 112 -16.03 -25.67 12.05
C ARG A 112 -17.43 -26.27 11.96
N PRO A 113 -17.73 -27.22 11.06
CA PRO A 113 -19.01 -27.90 11.08
C PRO A 113 -18.97 -28.94 12.20
N ALA A 114 -19.77 -28.75 13.25
CA ALA A 114 -20.04 -29.83 14.19
C ALA A 114 -21.14 -30.71 13.58
N VAL A 115 -20.70 -31.74 12.87
CA VAL A 115 -21.53 -32.83 12.34
C VAL A 115 -22.21 -33.58 13.49
N ALA A 116 -23.49 -33.87 13.32
CA ALA A 116 -24.30 -34.71 14.18
C ALA A 116 -23.70 -36.11 14.37
N ALA A 117 -23.69 -36.61 15.60
CA ALA A 117 -23.56 -38.02 15.91
C ALA A 117 -24.49 -38.38 17.07
N GLU A 118 -25.68 -38.84 16.69
CA GLU A 118 -26.61 -39.61 17.50
C GLU A 118 -25.91 -40.81 18.14
N ARG A 119 -26.00 -41.00 19.47
CA ARG A 119 -26.16 -42.33 20.08
C ARG A 119 -26.88 -42.26 21.44
N ALA A 120 -28.04 -42.91 21.44
CA ALA A 120 -28.53 -43.86 22.43
C ALA A 120 -29.18 -43.33 23.73
N ALA A 121 -30.52 -43.43 23.69
CA ALA A 121 -31.37 -44.12 24.67
C ALA A 121 -31.63 -43.45 26.03
N VAL A 122 -32.76 -42.74 26.11
CA VAL A 122 -33.68 -42.79 27.27
C VAL A 122 -35.13 -42.68 26.75
N GLU A 123 -35.88 -43.77 26.84
CA GLU A 123 -37.36 -43.81 26.84
C GLU A 123 -37.88 -43.64 28.30
N PRO A 124 -39.19 -43.49 28.60
CA PRO A 124 -40.23 -42.68 27.94
C PRO A 124 -41.12 -41.88 28.94
N SER A 125 -41.91 -40.94 28.40
CA SER A 125 -43.29 -40.57 28.78
C SER A 125 -43.66 -40.18 30.23
N GLU A 126 -43.99 -38.89 30.46
CA GLU A 126 -45.25 -38.50 31.11
C GLU A 126 -45.68 -37.09 30.68
N LYS A 127 -46.87 -36.98 30.09
CA LYS A 127 -47.47 -35.73 29.62
C LYS A 127 -48.46 -35.28 30.68
N ARG A 128 -48.25 -34.12 31.30
CA ARG A 128 -49.28 -33.44 32.09
C ARG A 128 -49.70 -32.15 31.39
N LEU A 129 -50.98 -32.10 31.05
CA LEU A 129 -51.73 -30.94 30.60
C LEU A 129 -51.89 -29.91 31.73
N ALA A 130 -51.77 -28.63 31.37
CA ALA A 130 -52.64 -27.49 31.74
C ALA A 130 -52.02 -26.25 31.06
N GLY A 131 -52.64 -25.51 30.14
CA GLY A 131 -53.99 -24.94 30.20
C GLY A 131 -53.84 -23.44 30.53
N GLY A 132 -54.17 -22.54 29.61
CA GLY A 132 -54.17 -21.10 29.91
C GLY A 132 -54.42 -20.25 28.67
N ARG A 133 -55.57 -19.59 28.67
CA ARG A 133 -56.22 -18.85 27.58
C ARG A 133 -55.74 -17.41 27.48
#